data_AF-A0A3A8K2G8-F1
#
_entry.id   AF-A0A3A8K2G8-F1
#
_cell.length_a   1.000
_cell.length_b   1.000
_cell.length_c   1.000
_cell.angle_alpha   90.00
_cell.angle_beta   90.00
_cell.angle_gamma   90.00
#
_symmetry.space_group_name_H-M   'P 1'
#
loop_
_entity.id
_entity.type
_entity.pdbx_description
1 polymer ?
#
loop_
_entity_poly.entity_id
_entity_poly.type
_entity_poly.pdbx_seq_one_letter_code
_entity_poly.pdbx_strand_id
1 'polypeptide(L)'
;MSLSIQLIRREDFESRCLYALVGAGAMAMVAGVARQVLRVPVEPGYFALMAAAVTAVKPKLTENALVRAAAMLLPVLPYVLGLPSDWRHAVAGAITAGLLAWRGNGRDSLGSPLQVALCAGAAAVTTALGLYVQDVLNARFLPAWGYFPLLVDYAVVALFWSIGTLPANLAMDLDAVATRGMRLESTLTGEVRGLVARALTLYRQSQDEARKLARGAGLEKLQAVLGKLARDAFTLAESHTELEAQLAAASQGSVDSQVQELKKRAQDAQDGVARRQLERAAASLGEELNHLDALSRRQERLFAQLHAQVALLERARVCFIGARTASPLDGGSDARVQALADKLSALDLESSGAEGAPQAARAPALRS
;
A
#
# COMPACT_ATOMS: atom_id res chain seq x y z
N MET A 1 -12.13 2.71 7.26
CA MET A 1 -10.91 2.37 6.50
C MET A 1 -9.71 2.93 7.24
N SER A 2 -8.90 2.10 7.88
CA SER A 2 -7.68 2.56 8.57
C SER A 2 -6.55 2.70 7.54
N LEU A 3 -6.33 3.94 7.08
CA LEU A 3 -5.17 4.30 6.28
C LEU A 3 -3.93 4.27 7.19
N SER A 4 -3.09 3.23 7.08
CA SER A 4 -1.77 3.26 7.72
C SER A 4 -0.84 4.08 6.83
N ILE A 5 -0.73 5.38 7.13
CA ILE A 5 0.18 6.30 6.44
C ILE A 5 1.57 6.07 7.03
N GLN A 6 2.45 5.37 6.31
CA GLN A 6 3.85 5.26 6.68
C GLN A 6 4.68 6.27 5.89
N LEU A 7 5.37 7.16 6.61
CA LEU A 7 6.43 8.00 6.05
C LEU A 7 7.63 7.11 5.75
N ILE A 8 7.65 6.53 4.54
CA ILE A 8 8.70 5.59 4.11
C ILE A 8 10.09 6.27 4.09
N ARG A 9 10.17 7.60 4.00
CA ARG A 9 11.44 8.35 3.98
C ARG A 9 11.37 9.69 4.71
N ARG A 10 11.17 9.61 6.03
CA ARG A 10 11.19 10.79 6.91
C ARG A 10 12.46 11.65 6.74
N GLU A 11 13.63 11.02 6.68
CA GLU A 11 14.93 11.71 6.57
C GLU A 11 15.10 12.48 5.24
N ASP A 12 14.60 11.92 4.13
CA ASP A 12 14.65 12.59 2.82
C ASP A 12 13.73 13.84 2.79
N PHE A 13 12.60 13.78 3.50
CA PHE A 13 11.71 14.93 3.64
C PHE A 13 12.33 16.00 4.54
N GLU A 14 12.84 15.62 5.71
CA GLU A 14 13.46 16.54 6.67
C GLU A 14 14.67 17.27 6.04
N SER A 15 15.55 16.53 5.37
CA SER A 15 16.71 17.14 4.68
C SER A 15 16.29 18.14 3.61
N ARG A 16 15.23 17.87 2.84
CA ARG A 16 14.72 18.82 1.84
C ARG A 16 14.04 20.04 2.44
N CYS A 17 13.28 19.85 3.51
CA CYS A 17 12.71 20.97 4.26
C CYS A 17 13.84 21.90 4.74
N LEU A 18 14.92 21.32 5.29
CA LEU A 18 16.11 22.07 5.67
C LEU A 18 16.76 22.78 4.47
N TYR A 19 16.96 22.10 3.34
CA TYR A 19 17.52 22.76 2.14
C TYR A 19 16.62 23.87 1.59
N ALA A 20 15.31 23.68 1.61
CA ALA A 20 14.35 24.70 1.19
C ALA A 20 14.43 25.94 2.08
N LEU A 21 14.51 25.75 3.41
CA LEU A 21 14.70 26.83 4.38
C LEU A 21 16.05 27.55 4.20
N VAL A 22 17.13 26.80 4.00
CA VAL A 22 18.46 27.37 3.74
C VAL A 22 18.47 28.20 2.45
N GLY A 23 17.84 27.68 1.38
CA GLY A 23 17.68 28.38 0.12
C GLY A 23 16.91 29.69 0.29
N ALA A 24 15.76 29.63 0.96
CA ALA A 24 14.94 30.80 1.22
C ALA A 24 15.64 31.84 2.09
N GLY A 25 16.37 31.41 3.13
CA GLY A 25 17.18 32.30 3.97
C GLY A 25 18.31 32.99 3.20
N ALA A 26 19.02 32.26 2.33
CA ALA A 26 20.03 32.83 1.46
C ALA A 26 19.43 33.87 0.50
N MET A 27 18.26 33.58 -0.07
CA MET A 27 17.56 34.50 -0.96
C MET A 27 17.03 35.74 -0.23
N ALA A 28 16.61 35.61 1.04
CA ALA A 28 16.21 36.74 1.86
C ALA A 28 17.37 37.74 2.07
N MET A 29 18.59 37.24 2.25
CA MET A 29 19.79 38.10 2.36
C MET A 29 20.06 38.84 1.05
N VAL A 30 19.99 38.14 -0.09
CA VAL A 30 20.13 38.75 -1.42
C VAL A 30 19.04 39.79 -1.67
N ALA A 31 17.79 39.49 -1.33
CA ALA A 31 16.67 40.41 -1.45
C ALA A 31 16.84 41.64 -0.54
N GLY A 32 17.35 41.46 0.68
CA GLY A 32 17.68 42.55 1.59
C GLY A 32 18.73 43.50 1.01
N VAL A 33 19.81 42.95 0.43
CA VAL A 33 20.84 43.74 -0.26
C VAL A 33 20.26 44.46 -1.48
N ALA A 34 19.46 43.77 -2.30
CA ALA A 34 18.82 44.38 -3.47
C ALA A 34 17.87 45.53 -3.08
N ARG A 35 17.10 45.36 -2.00
CA ARG A 35 16.20 46.40 -1.50
C ARG A 35 16.93 47.60 -0.92
N GLN A 36 18.02 47.36 -0.17
CA GLN A 36 18.77 48.44 0.48
C GLN A 36 19.71 49.18 -0.47
N VAL A 37 20.42 48.46 -1.34
CA VAL A 37 21.46 49.03 -2.21
C VAL A 37 20.88 49.48 -3.54
N LEU A 38 20.07 48.61 -4.19
CA LEU A 38 19.57 48.84 -5.55
C LEU A 38 18.18 49.47 -5.57
N ARG A 39 17.49 49.56 -4.42
CA ARG A 39 16.11 50.06 -4.28
C ARG A 39 15.10 49.36 -5.21
N VAL A 40 15.40 48.12 -5.61
CA VAL A 40 14.50 47.31 -6.43
C VAL A 40 13.47 46.65 -5.53
N PRO A 41 12.15 46.76 -5.82
CA PRO A 41 11.14 46.01 -5.10
C PRO A 41 11.27 44.53 -5.44
N VAL A 42 11.40 43.69 -4.41
CA VAL A 42 11.50 42.24 -4.55
C VAL A 42 10.24 41.63 -3.95
N GLU A 43 9.47 40.89 -4.73
CA GLU A 43 8.29 40.16 -4.24
C GLU A 43 8.73 38.94 -3.41
N PRO A 44 8.50 38.91 -2.10
CA PRO A 44 9.05 37.88 -1.22
C PRO A 44 8.56 36.46 -1.57
N GLY A 45 7.27 36.32 -1.92
CA GLY A 45 6.65 35.04 -2.22
C GLY A 45 7.27 34.32 -3.42
N TYR A 46 7.53 35.03 -4.52
CA TYR A 46 8.10 34.44 -5.73
C TYR A 46 9.53 33.93 -5.51
N PHE A 47 10.40 34.79 -4.98
CA PHE A 47 11.81 34.46 -4.81
C PHE A 47 12.04 33.42 -3.70
N ALA A 48 11.21 33.42 -2.65
CA ALA A 48 11.25 32.37 -1.62
C ALA A 48 10.94 31.00 -2.21
N LEU A 49 9.86 30.88 -2.98
CA LEU A 49 9.49 29.63 -3.67
C LEU A 49 10.58 29.17 -4.62
N MET A 50 11.26 30.11 -5.30
CA MET A 50 12.31 29.76 -6.24
C MET A 50 13.59 29.28 -5.62
N ALA A 51 14.04 29.97 -4.58
CA ALA A 51 15.19 29.51 -3.84
C ALA A 51 14.90 28.15 -3.18
N ALA A 52 13.72 27.98 -2.58
CA ALA A 52 13.29 26.73 -1.96
C ALA A 52 13.23 25.56 -2.95
N ALA A 53 12.64 25.77 -4.13
CA ALA A 53 12.53 24.73 -5.15
C ALA A 53 13.90 24.33 -5.71
N VAL A 54 14.79 25.29 -5.97
CA VAL A 54 16.12 25.02 -6.53
C VAL A 54 17.02 24.28 -5.55
N THR A 55 16.97 24.61 -4.26
CA THR A 55 17.77 23.94 -3.23
C THR A 55 17.20 22.59 -2.82
N ALA A 56 15.88 22.38 -2.94
CA ALA A 56 15.23 21.09 -2.67
C ALA A 56 15.57 20.01 -3.72
N VAL A 57 16.04 20.38 -4.91
CA VAL A 57 16.46 19.42 -5.97
C VAL A 57 17.78 18.76 -5.59
N LYS A 58 17.75 17.43 -5.33
CA LYS A 58 18.95 16.62 -5.05
C LYS A 58 19.95 16.72 -6.20
N PRO A 59 21.26 16.85 -5.91
CA PRO A 59 22.26 17.06 -6.93
C PRO A 59 22.63 15.76 -7.70
N LYS A 60 22.00 15.47 -8.85
CA LYS A 60 22.54 14.54 -9.86
C LYS A 60 23.22 15.29 -11.03
N LEU A 61 24.54 15.12 -11.20
CA LEU A 61 25.41 15.94 -12.06
C LEU A 61 24.93 16.18 -13.50
N THR A 62 24.32 15.20 -14.17
CA THR A 62 24.05 15.27 -15.62
C THR A 62 22.66 15.79 -15.99
N GLU A 63 21.67 15.74 -15.08
CA GLU A 63 20.26 16.05 -15.39
C GLU A 63 19.71 17.24 -14.57
N ASN A 64 20.52 17.81 -13.67
CA ASN A 64 20.09 18.89 -12.78
C ASN A 64 19.90 20.25 -13.46
N ALA A 65 20.67 20.55 -14.51
CA ALA A 65 20.68 21.89 -15.08
C ALA A 65 19.31 22.26 -15.67
N LEU A 66 18.71 21.33 -16.42
CA LEU A 66 17.39 21.52 -17.03
C LEU A 66 16.30 21.60 -15.96
N VAL A 67 16.34 20.75 -14.93
CA VAL A 67 15.34 20.79 -13.84
C VAL A 67 15.45 22.06 -13.02
N ARG A 68 16.66 22.56 -12.74
CA ARG A 68 16.87 23.83 -12.05
C ARG A 68 16.42 25.02 -12.90
N ALA A 69 16.72 24.99 -14.20
CA ALA A 69 16.23 26.01 -15.14
C ALA A 69 14.69 25.98 -15.24
N ALA A 70 14.09 24.80 -15.35
CA ALA A 70 12.64 24.61 -15.37
C ALA A 70 12.00 25.07 -14.06
N ALA A 71 12.61 24.72 -12.91
CA ALA A 71 12.19 25.22 -11.61
C ALA A 71 12.24 26.75 -11.62
N MET A 72 13.31 27.40 -12.07
CA MET A 72 13.38 28.87 -12.10
C MET A 72 12.40 29.54 -13.08
N LEU A 73 12.11 28.93 -14.24
CA LEU A 73 11.38 29.57 -15.33
C LEU A 73 9.87 29.32 -15.30
N LEU A 74 9.44 28.10 -15.00
CA LEU A 74 8.01 27.73 -15.09
C LEU A 74 7.11 28.48 -14.09
N PRO A 75 7.54 28.77 -12.85
CA PRO A 75 6.73 29.52 -11.88
C PRO A 75 6.59 31.00 -12.21
N VAL A 76 7.27 31.49 -13.25
CA VAL A 76 7.04 32.84 -13.83
C VAL A 76 5.75 32.88 -14.65
N LEU A 77 5.30 31.75 -15.20
CA LEU A 77 4.13 31.70 -16.08
C LEU A 77 2.87 32.35 -15.47
N PRO A 78 2.51 32.14 -14.20
CA PRO A 78 1.36 32.80 -13.59
C PRO A 78 1.41 34.32 -13.62
N TYR A 79 2.61 34.90 -13.56
CA TYR A 79 2.84 36.34 -13.59
C TYR A 79 2.74 36.88 -15.02
N VAL A 80 3.31 36.15 -15.99
CA VAL A 80 3.23 36.52 -17.42
C VAL A 80 1.80 36.41 -17.95
N LEU A 81 1.04 35.43 -17.47
CA LEU A 81 -0.37 35.23 -17.81
C LEU A 81 -1.32 36.22 -17.12
N GLY A 82 -0.80 37.08 -16.23
CA GLY A 82 -1.60 38.11 -15.57
C GLY A 82 -2.68 37.56 -14.64
N LEU A 83 -2.46 36.40 -14.01
CA LEU A 83 -3.42 35.84 -13.05
C LEU A 83 -3.69 36.82 -11.88
N PRO A 84 -4.80 36.71 -11.15
CA PRO A 84 -5.03 37.51 -9.95
C PRO A 84 -3.93 37.29 -8.89
N SER A 85 -3.62 38.31 -8.08
CA SER A 85 -2.53 38.29 -7.06
C SER A 85 -2.54 37.03 -6.21
N ASP A 86 -3.71 36.63 -5.74
CA ASP A 86 -3.89 35.54 -4.79
C ASP A 86 -3.62 34.17 -5.44
N TRP A 87 -3.90 34.07 -6.74
CA TRP A 87 -3.71 32.85 -7.52
C TRP A 87 -2.29 32.70 -8.05
N ARG A 88 -1.56 33.80 -8.28
CA ARG A 88 -0.18 33.75 -8.82
C ARG A 88 0.73 32.88 -7.96
N HIS A 89 0.71 33.10 -6.65
CA HIS A 89 1.58 32.38 -5.73
C HIS A 89 1.14 30.93 -5.51
N ALA A 90 -0.17 30.67 -5.44
CA ALA A 90 -0.71 29.32 -5.32
C ALA A 90 -0.35 28.46 -6.55
N VAL A 91 -0.51 29.01 -7.76
CA VAL A 91 -0.17 28.32 -9.01
C VAL A 91 1.35 28.16 -9.14
N ALA A 92 2.15 29.16 -8.76
CA ALA A 92 3.61 29.05 -8.74
C ALA A 92 4.09 27.95 -7.77
N GLY A 93 3.49 27.87 -6.58
CA GLY A 93 3.72 26.79 -5.61
C GLY A 93 3.32 25.42 -6.14
N ALA A 94 2.19 25.34 -6.86
CA ALA A 94 1.72 24.11 -7.49
C ALA A 94 2.68 23.61 -8.59
N ILE A 95 3.12 24.51 -9.46
CA ILE A 95 4.04 24.21 -10.58
C ILE A 95 5.38 23.70 -10.04
N THR A 96 5.96 24.40 -9.05
CA THR A 96 7.24 24.01 -8.45
C THR A 96 7.17 22.66 -7.76
N ALA A 97 6.15 22.42 -6.93
CA ALA A 97 5.98 21.14 -6.24
C ALA A 97 5.64 20.00 -7.21
N GLY A 98 4.83 20.29 -8.23
CA GLY A 98 4.48 19.35 -9.29
C GLY A 98 5.70 18.92 -10.11
N LEU A 99 6.58 19.86 -10.50
CA LEU A 99 7.85 19.56 -11.17
C LEU A 99 8.77 18.68 -10.30
N LEU A 100 8.88 19.02 -9.02
CA LEU A 100 9.70 18.29 -8.05
C LEU A 100 9.18 16.84 -7.87
N ALA A 101 7.86 16.68 -7.77
CA ALA A 101 7.19 15.40 -7.67
C ALA A 101 7.28 14.58 -8.97
N TRP A 102 7.08 15.22 -10.12
CA TRP A 102 7.11 14.57 -11.44
C TRP A 102 8.48 13.97 -11.72
N ARG A 103 9.55 14.70 -11.39
CA ARG A 103 10.91 14.20 -11.55
C ARG A 103 11.26 13.03 -10.62
N GLY A 104 10.32 12.64 -9.76
CA GLY A 104 10.51 11.58 -8.80
C GLY A 104 11.30 12.02 -7.59
N ASN A 105 11.51 13.33 -7.36
CA ASN A 105 12.15 13.81 -6.14
C ASN A 105 13.53 13.13 -5.91
N GLY A 106 14.37 13.04 -6.96
CA GLY A 106 15.67 12.34 -6.89
C GLY A 106 15.61 10.81 -6.96
N ARG A 107 14.44 10.22 -7.25
CA ARG A 107 14.29 8.81 -7.65
C ARG A 107 14.89 8.57 -9.05
N ASP A 108 15.13 7.31 -9.36
CA ASP A 108 15.46 6.86 -10.72
C ASP A 108 14.20 6.72 -11.60
N SER A 109 13.01 6.73 -10.98
CA SER A 109 11.70 6.68 -11.64
C SER A 109 10.91 7.99 -11.51
N LEU A 110 10.10 8.29 -12.53
CA LEU A 110 9.18 9.43 -12.53
C LEU A 110 8.09 9.25 -11.45
N GLY A 111 7.61 10.36 -10.89
CA GLY A 111 6.50 10.35 -9.93
C GLY A 111 5.20 9.91 -10.60
N SER A 112 4.33 9.21 -9.87
CA SER A 112 3.01 8.84 -10.40
C SER A 112 2.15 10.09 -10.62
N PRO A 113 1.24 10.11 -11.62
CA PRO A 113 0.41 11.28 -11.91
C PRO A 113 -0.44 11.71 -10.71
N LEU A 114 -0.89 10.74 -9.91
CA LEU A 114 -1.61 11.00 -8.66
C LEU A 114 -0.72 11.71 -7.62
N GLN A 115 0.53 11.27 -7.44
CA GLN A 115 1.47 11.94 -6.53
C GLN A 115 1.76 13.37 -6.98
N VAL A 116 1.95 13.59 -8.29
CA VAL A 116 2.16 14.92 -8.86
C VAL A 116 0.96 15.83 -8.59
N ALA A 117 -0.25 15.35 -8.86
CA ALA A 117 -1.48 16.11 -8.62
C ALA A 117 -1.67 16.44 -7.14
N LEU A 118 -1.45 15.47 -6.24
CA LEU A 118 -1.56 15.67 -4.80
C LEU A 118 -0.52 16.66 -4.27
N CYS A 119 0.72 16.60 -4.75
CA CYS A 119 1.76 17.58 -4.38
C CYS A 119 1.44 18.97 -4.90
N ALA A 120 1.03 19.09 -6.16
CA ALA A 120 0.68 20.37 -6.76
C ALA A 120 -0.51 21.02 -6.02
N GLY A 121 -1.56 20.24 -5.74
CA GLY A 121 -2.73 20.71 -4.99
C GLY A 121 -2.39 21.09 -3.55
N ALA A 122 -1.65 20.24 -2.82
CA ALA A 122 -1.25 20.52 -1.45
C ALA A 122 -0.31 21.73 -1.37
N ALA A 123 0.64 21.87 -2.30
CA ALA A 123 1.52 23.03 -2.37
C ALA A 123 0.77 24.32 -2.71
N ALA A 124 -0.24 24.29 -3.58
CA ALA A 124 -1.06 25.46 -3.88
C ALA A 124 -1.73 26.01 -2.61
N VAL A 125 -2.38 25.12 -1.85
CA VAL A 125 -3.10 25.49 -0.62
C VAL A 125 -2.14 25.94 0.47
N THR A 126 -1.08 25.18 0.70
CA THR A 126 -0.10 25.50 1.76
C THR A 126 0.68 26.77 1.45
N THR A 127 1.03 27.04 0.19
CA THR A 127 1.70 28.29 -0.20
C THR A 127 0.80 29.51 0.05
N ALA A 128 -0.48 29.43 -0.34
CA ALA A 128 -1.45 30.49 -0.06
C ALA A 128 -1.62 30.71 1.46
N LEU A 129 -1.66 29.63 2.24
CA LEU A 129 -1.72 29.70 3.70
C LEU A 129 -0.43 30.31 4.28
N GLY A 130 0.74 30.00 3.74
CA GLY A 130 2.02 30.55 4.17
C GLY A 130 2.09 32.07 3.96
N LEU A 131 1.57 32.57 2.84
CA LEU A 131 1.46 34.01 2.59
C LEU A 131 0.49 34.69 3.55
N TYR A 132 -0.65 34.07 3.82
CA TYR A 132 -1.58 34.60 4.83
C TYR A 132 -0.92 34.68 6.22
N VAL A 133 -0.17 33.65 6.61
CA VAL A 133 0.58 33.65 7.89
C VAL A 133 1.67 34.74 7.89
N GLN A 134 2.35 34.94 6.77
CA GLN A 134 3.31 36.02 6.59
C GLN A 134 2.65 37.40 6.82
N ASP A 135 1.51 37.67 6.20
CA ASP A 135 0.77 38.93 6.35
C ASP A 135 0.36 39.17 7.81
N VAL A 136 -0.11 38.13 8.50
CA VAL A 136 -0.46 38.21 9.93
C VAL A 136 0.75 38.48 10.80
N LEU A 137 1.90 37.85 10.52
CA LEU A 137 3.14 38.07 11.26
C LEU A 137 3.68 39.50 11.07
N ASN A 138 3.66 39.99 9.83
CA ASN A 138 4.04 41.35 9.50
C ASN A 138 3.12 42.39 10.14
N ALA A 139 1.81 42.15 10.17
CA ALA A 139 0.86 43.07 10.78
C ALA A 139 0.98 43.15 12.31
N ARG A 140 1.41 42.07 12.98
CA ARG A 140 1.35 41.98 14.45
C ARG A 140 2.69 42.07 15.17
N PHE A 141 3.78 41.59 14.56
CA PHE A 141 5.01 41.29 15.32
C PHE A 141 6.27 41.90 14.73
N LEU A 142 6.32 42.16 13.42
CA LEU A 142 7.57 42.53 12.75
C LEU A 142 7.50 43.98 12.23
N PRO A 143 8.37 44.89 12.71
CA PRO A 143 8.50 46.21 12.10
C PRO A 143 9.00 46.05 10.65
N ALA A 144 8.44 46.81 9.71
CA ALA A 144 8.69 46.68 8.26
C ALA A 144 10.15 46.97 7.80
N TRP A 145 11.07 47.23 8.74
CA TRP A 145 12.42 47.71 8.49
C TRP A 145 13.45 46.73 9.07
N GLY A 146 14.31 46.20 8.20
CA GLY A 146 15.45 45.36 8.58
C GLY A 146 15.55 44.04 7.80
N TYR A 147 16.65 43.33 8.01
CA TYR A 147 16.91 42.02 7.40
C TYR A 147 16.14 40.87 8.07
N PHE A 148 15.86 41.01 9.37
CA PHE A 148 15.20 39.96 10.15
C PHE A 148 13.76 39.66 9.69
N PRO A 149 12.88 40.67 9.46
CA PRO A 149 11.54 40.43 8.91
C PRO A 149 11.57 39.72 7.56
N LEU A 150 12.48 40.12 6.66
CA LEU A 150 12.66 39.47 5.36
C LEU A 150 13.06 38.00 5.51
N LEU A 151 13.93 37.67 6.47
CA LEU A 151 14.33 36.29 6.71
C LEU A 151 13.14 35.45 7.19
N VAL A 152 12.35 35.98 8.13
CA VAL A 152 11.14 35.31 8.63
C VAL A 152 10.12 35.11 7.51
N ASP A 153 9.87 36.13 6.70
CA ASP A 153 8.92 36.07 5.57
C ASP A 153 9.25 34.95 4.59
N TYR A 154 10.51 34.92 4.14
CA TYR A 154 10.98 33.90 3.18
C TYR A 154 10.97 32.50 3.82
N ALA A 155 11.34 32.39 5.10
CA ALA A 155 11.34 31.12 5.82
C ALA A 155 9.92 30.55 5.99
N VAL A 156 8.92 31.40 6.29
CA VAL A 156 7.51 30.98 6.43
C VAL A 156 6.99 30.45 5.10
N VAL A 157 7.15 31.19 4.00
CA VAL A 157 6.69 30.74 2.68
C VAL A 157 7.36 29.43 2.27
N ALA A 158 8.68 29.31 2.48
CA ALA A 158 9.42 28.10 2.16
C ALA A 158 9.02 26.89 3.02
N LEU A 159 8.77 27.11 4.32
CA LEU A 159 8.30 26.06 5.23
C LEU A 159 6.94 25.52 4.76
N PHE A 160 5.97 26.41 4.54
CA PHE A 160 4.65 26.00 4.11
C PHE A 160 4.67 25.30 2.75
N TRP A 161 5.43 25.82 1.80
CA TRP A 161 5.64 25.15 0.51
C TRP A 161 6.26 23.76 0.69
N SER A 162 7.27 23.61 1.55
CA SER A 162 7.92 22.31 1.82
C SER A 162 6.92 21.29 2.38
N ILE A 163 6.01 21.71 3.27
CA ILE A 163 4.91 20.87 3.79
C ILE A 163 3.99 20.43 2.64
N GLY A 164 3.73 21.32 1.67
CA GLY A 164 2.99 20.98 0.45
C GLY A 164 3.61 19.86 -0.39
N THR A 165 4.93 19.63 -0.27
CA THR A 165 5.65 18.55 -0.99
C THR A 165 5.61 17.19 -0.26
N LEU A 166 5.01 17.12 0.92
CA LEU A 166 4.91 15.91 1.75
C LEU A 166 4.26 14.73 1.00
N PRO A 167 3.20 14.90 0.18
CA PRO A 167 2.60 13.79 -0.57
C PRO A 167 3.56 13.06 -1.52
N ALA A 168 4.64 13.71 -1.99
CA ALA A 168 5.65 13.05 -2.82
C ALA A 168 6.51 12.07 -2.01
N ASN A 169 6.61 12.27 -0.70
CA ASN A 169 7.40 11.45 0.22
C ASN A 169 6.53 10.47 1.01
N LEU A 170 5.20 10.64 0.93
CA LEU A 170 4.24 9.60 1.25
C LEU A 170 4.20 8.60 0.11
N ALA A 171 4.93 7.49 0.27
CA ALA A 171 4.50 6.29 -0.43
C ALA A 171 3.21 5.84 0.28
N MET A 172 2.07 6.26 -0.28
CA MET A 172 0.83 5.50 -0.13
C MET A 172 1.04 4.18 -0.88
N ASP A 173 1.92 3.32 -0.35
CA ASP A 173 1.83 1.90 -0.60
C ASP A 173 0.54 1.49 0.11
N LEU A 174 -0.58 1.66 -0.59
CA LEU A 174 -1.80 0.94 -0.32
C LEU A 174 -1.46 -0.51 -0.64
N ASP A 175 -0.75 -1.15 0.27
CA ASP A 175 -0.57 -2.58 0.24
C ASP A 175 -1.96 -3.18 0.48
N ALA A 176 -2.66 -3.36 -0.63
CA ALA A 176 -4.02 -3.88 -0.66
C ALA A 176 -4.06 -5.26 0.01
N VAL A 177 -2.95 -6.01 -0.05
CA VAL A 177 -2.82 -7.35 0.53
C VAL A 177 -2.72 -7.24 2.04
N ALA A 178 -1.82 -6.41 2.58
CA ALA A 178 -1.72 -6.18 4.02
C ALA A 178 -3.01 -5.57 4.60
N THR A 179 -3.65 -4.66 3.86
CA THR A 179 -4.91 -4.04 4.27
C THR A 179 -6.05 -5.05 4.30
N ARG A 180 -6.13 -5.94 3.30
CA ARG A 180 -7.08 -7.06 3.29
C ARG A 180 -6.85 -7.98 4.46
N GLY A 181 -5.59 -8.39 4.72
CA GLY A 181 -5.24 -9.25 5.85
C GLY A 181 -5.62 -8.66 7.21
N MET A 182 -5.39 -7.35 7.44
CA MET A 182 -5.79 -6.68 8.68
C MET A 182 -7.31 -6.65 8.87
N ARG A 183 -8.07 -6.41 7.79
CA ARG A 183 -9.54 -6.47 7.84
C ARG A 183 -10.00 -7.87 8.20
N LEU A 184 -9.42 -8.88 7.55
CA LEU A 184 -9.73 -10.27 7.81
C LEU A 184 -9.44 -10.66 9.26
N GLU A 185 -8.28 -10.29 9.78
CA GLU A 185 -7.91 -10.57 11.17
C GLU A 185 -8.94 -10.00 12.18
N SER A 186 -9.54 -8.84 11.87
CA SER A 186 -10.56 -8.22 12.73
C SER A 186 -11.92 -8.90 12.68
N THR A 187 -12.25 -9.60 11.60
CA THR A 187 -13.53 -10.30 11.41
C THR A 187 -13.47 -11.77 11.81
N LEU A 188 -12.28 -12.36 11.75
CA LEU A 188 -12.05 -13.78 12.03
C LEU A 188 -11.95 -14.04 13.54
N THR A 189 -12.31 -15.26 13.95
CA THR A 189 -12.13 -15.75 15.32
C THR A 189 -11.43 -17.10 15.32
N GLY A 190 -11.02 -17.58 16.50
CA GLY A 190 -10.40 -18.90 16.66
C GLY A 190 -9.02 -19.06 16.01
N GLU A 191 -8.70 -20.27 15.57
CA GLU A 191 -7.40 -20.66 15.05
C GLU A 191 -7.09 -20.05 13.67
N VAL A 192 -8.12 -19.88 12.83
CA VAL A 192 -7.99 -19.26 11.50
C VAL A 192 -7.51 -17.82 11.62
N ARG A 193 -7.97 -17.07 12.64
CA ARG A 193 -7.44 -15.73 12.94
C ARG A 193 -5.94 -15.79 13.26
N GLY A 194 -5.51 -16.77 14.05
CA GLY A 194 -4.09 -16.96 14.39
C GLY A 194 -3.23 -17.22 13.16
N LEU A 195 -3.72 -18.03 12.21
CA LEU A 195 -3.04 -18.31 10.94
C LEU A 195 -2.95 -17.08 10.04
N VAL A 196 -4.02 -16.29 9.95
CA VAL A 196 -4.03 -15.04 9.17
C VAL A 196 -3.10 -13.99 9.78
N ALA A 197 -3.09 -13.83 11.10
CA ALA A 197 -2.17 -12.94 11.78
C ALA A 197 -0.70 -13.34 11.57
N ARG A 198 -0.41 -14.64 11.60
CA ARG A 198 0.92 -15.20 11.30
C ARG A 198 1.29 -14.95 9.83
N ALA A 199 0.41 -15.24 8.89
CA ALA A 199 0.61 -14.98 7.46
C ALA A 199 0.90 -13.50 7.18
N LEU A 200 0.15 -12.60 7.79
CA LEU A 200 0.35 -11.15 7.68
C LEU A 200 1.70 -10.71 8.24
N THR A 201 2.11 -11.27 9.37
CA THR A 201 3.43 -11.00 9.97
C THR A 201 4.55 -11.47 9.05
N LEU A 202 4.45 -12.69 8.53
CA LEU A 202 5.44 -13.27 7.60
C LEU A 202 5.53 -12.50 6.29
N TYR A 203 4.39 -12.06 5.77
CA TYR A 203 4.32 -11.24 4.57
C TYR A 203 5.06 -9.91 4.74
N ARG A 204 4.81 -9.19 5.85
CA ARG A 204 5.51 -7.93 6.17
C ARG A 204 7.01 -8.14 6.33
N GLN A 205 7.42 -9.15 7.10
CA GLN A 205 8.82 -9.49 7.27
C GLN A 205 9.51 -9.82 5.94
N SER A 206 8.83 -10.57 5.07
CA SER A 206 9.37 -10.95 3.75
C SER A 206 9.46 -9.75 2.81
N GLN A 207 8.51 -8.81 2.85
CA GLN A 207 8.62 -7.56 2.11
C GLN A 207 9.82 -6.72 2.56
N ASP A 208 10.06 -6.61 3.87
CA ASP A 208 11.18 -5.86 4.41
C ASP A 208 12.52 -6.46 4.00
N GLU A 209 12.64 -7.79 3.98
CA GLU A 209 13.84 -8.45 3.46
C GLU A 209 13.97 -8.32 1.92
N ALA A 210 12.87 -8.40 1.17
CA ALA A 210 12.89 -8.18 -0.29
C ALA A 210 13.38 -6.77 -0.66
N ARG A 211 12.96 -5.73 0.09
CA ARG A 211 13.40 -4.34 -0.09
C ARG A 211 14.89 -4.14 0.22
N LYS A 212 15.48 -4.97 1.08
CA LYS A 212 16.93 -4.97 1.36
C LYS A 212 17.71 -5.66 0.25
N LEU A 213 17.12 -6.68 -0.39
CA LEU A 213 17.77 -7.52 -1.39
C LEU A 213 17.80 -6.89 -2.79
N ALA A 214 16.72 -6.20 -3.19
CA ALA A 214 16.51 -5.75 -4.57
C ALA A 214 16.00 -4.30 -4.66
N ARG A 215 16.24 -3.67 -5.82
CA ARG A 215 15.65 -2.36 -6.19
C ARG A 215 15.14 -2.42 -7.63
N GLY A 216 14.21 -1.53 -7.98
CA GLY A 216 13.64 -1.45 -9.34
C GLY A 216 12.83 -2.70 -9.73
N ALA A 217 12.94 -3.14 -10.99
CA ALA A 217 12.11 -4.21 -11.55
C ALA A 217 12.24 -5.56 -10.81
N GLY A 218 13.41 -5.86 -10.22
CA GLY A 218 13.60 -7.08 -9.44
C GLY A 218 12.77 -7.10 -8.15
N LEU A 219 12.64 -5.95 -7.48
CA LEU A 219 11.82 -5.81 -6.29
C LEU A 219 10.33 -5.98 -6.62
N GLU A 220 9.87 -5.42 -7.74
CA GLU A 220 8.48 -5.52 -8.18
C GLU A 220 8.06 -6.97 -8.42
N LYS A 221 8.92 -7.77 -9.06
CA LYS A 221 8.66 -9.21 -9.26
C LYS A 221 8.56 -9.97 -7.94
N LEU A 222 9.49 -9.73 -7.00
CA LEU A 222 9.46 -10.36 -5.68
C LEU A 222 8.20 -9.99 -4.89
N GLN A 223 7.82 -8.71 -4.92
CA GLN A 223 6.60 -8.23 -4.28
C GLN A 223 5.33 -8.80 -4.94
N ALA A 224 5.33 -9.01 -6.26
CA ALA A 224 4.21 -9.64 -6.96
C ALA A 224 4.02 -11.09 -6.52
N VAL A 225 5.10 -11.88 -6.44
CA VAL A 225 5.02 -13.29 -5.98
C VAL A 225 4.62 -13.37 -4.51
N LEU A 226 5.23 -12.57 -3.63
CA LEU A 226 4.83 -12.49 -2.22
C LEU A 226 3.37 -12.05 -2.05
N GLY A 227 2.94 -11.07 -2.84
CA GLY A 227 1.58 -10.58 -2.85
C GLY A 227 0.58 -11.65 -3.30
N LYS A 228 0.95 -12.51 -4.24
CA LYS A 228 0.13 -13.64 -4.67
C LYS A 228 -0.04 -14.66 -3.53
N LEU A 229 1.07 -15.16 -2.96
CA LEU A 229 1.04 -16.14 -1.85
C LEU A 229 0.18 -15.66 -0.68
N ALA A 230 0.33 -14.40 -0.27
CA ALA A 230 -0.46 -13.83 0.81
C ALA A 230 -1.95 -13.67 0.44
N ARG A 231 -2.28 -13.29 -0.81
CA ARG A 231 -3.68 -13.24 -1.26
C ARG A 231 -4.33 -14.62 -1.29
N ASP A 232 -3.60 -15.64 -1.68
CA ASP A 232 -4.12 -17.00 -1.77
C ASP A 232 -4.42 -17.53 -0.35
N ALA A 233 -3.51 -17.31 0.60
CA ALA A 233 -3.75 -17.60 2.02
C ALA A 233 -5.00 -16.87 2.58
N PHE A 234 -5.17 -15.57 2.29
CA PHE A 234 -6.34 -14.81 2.76
C PHE A 234 -7.65 -15.26 2.09
N THR A 235 -7.60 -15.66 0.81
CA THR A 235 -8.78 -16.18 0.09
C THR A 235 -9.21 -17.54 0.62
N LEU A 236 -8.25 -18.40 1.03
CA LEU A 236 -8.56 -19.66 1.72
C LEU A 236 -9.19 -19.41 3.10
N ALA A 237 -8.69 -18.44 3.86
CA ALA A 237 -9.28 -18.09 5.16
C ALA A 237 -10.72 -17.57 5.01
N GLU A 238 -10.99 -16.72 4.01
CA GLU A 238 -12.35 -16.26 3.68
C GLU A 238 -13.27 -17.44 3.37
N SER A 239 -12.88 -18.32 2.44
CA SER A 239 -13.70 -19.46 2.05
C SER A 239 -13.93 -20.47 3.18
N HIS A 240 -12.95 -20.67 4.07
CA HIS A 240 -13.15 -21.45 5.28
C HIS A 240 -14.24 -20.85 6.17
N THR A 241 -14.22 -19.54 6.40
CA THR A 241 -15.23 -18.90 7.27
C THR A 241 -16.61 -18.81 6.67
N GLU A 242 -16.72 -18.68 5.35
CA GLU A 242 -18.01 -18.79 4.67
C GLU A 242 -18.61 -20.19 4.83
N LEU A 243 -17.78 -21.25 4.72
CA LEU A 243 -18.22 -22.63 4.94
C LEU A 243 -18.55 -22.92 6.40
N GLU A 244 -17.77 -22.40 7.34
CA GLU A 244 -18.03 -22.52 8.77
C GLU A 244 -19.38 -21.87 9.14
N ALA A 245 -19.67 -20.69 8.58
CA ALA A 245 -20.96 -20.03 8.77
C ALA A 245 -22.13 -20.84 8.17
N GLN A 246 -21.94 -21.47 6.99
CA GLN A 246 -22.94 -22.35 6.38
C GLN A 246 -23.20 -23.61 7.22
N LEU A 247 -22.13 -24.25 7.72
CA LEU A 247 -22.22 -25.41 8.60
C LEU A 247 -22.88 -25.05 9.94
N ALA A 248 -22.51 -23.92 10.53
CA ALA A 248 -23.13 -23.43 11.77
C ALA A 248 -24.64 -23.20 11.58
N ALA A 249 -25.05 -22.56 10.49
CA ALA A 249 -26.46 -22.34 10.18
C ALA A 249 -27.24 -23.65 9.97
N ALA A 250 -26.63 -24.65 9.33
CA ALA A 250 -27.28 -25.96 9.12
C ALA A 250 -27.33 -26.83 10.38
N SER A 251 -26.31 -26.75 11.24
CA SER A 251 -26.21 -27.54 12.48
C SER A 251 -27.16 -27.11 13.61
N GLN A 252 -27.74 -25.90 13.53
CA GLN A 252 -28.70 -25.40 14.52
C GLN A 252 -30.03 -26.17 14.54
N GLY A 253 -30.35 -26.90 13.47
CA GLY A 253 -31.37 -27.95 13.50
C GLY A 253 -30.68 -29.29 13.75
N SER A 254 -31.07 -30.03 14.78
CA SER A 254 -30.58 -31.40 15.00
C SER A 254 -31.19 -32.35 13.95
N VAL A 255 -30.78 -32.21 12.68
CA VAL A 255 -31.27 -32.98 11.54
C VAL A 255 -31.17 -34.48 11.83
N ASP A 256 -30.12 -34.90 12.54
CA ASP A 256 -29.89 -36.30 12.90
C ASP A 256 -30.95 -36.85 13.89
N SER A 257 -31.37 -36.04 14.88
CA SER A 257 -32.46 -36.46 15.79
C SER A 257 -33.81 -36.45 15.08
N GLN A 258 -34.04 -35.53 14.13
CA GLN A 258 -35.25 -35.48 13.31
C GLN A 258 -35.34 -36.69 12.38
N VAL A 259 -34.22 -37.13 11.80
CA VAL A 259 -34.14 -38.37 11.00
C VAL A 259 -34.48 -39.59 11.87
N GLN A 260 -33.93 -39.69 13.08
CA GLN A 260 -34.24 -40.80 13.98
C GLN A 260 -35.71 -40.78 14.45
N GLU A 261 -36.25 -39.61 14.73
CA GLU A 261 -37.65 -39.44 15.12
C GLU A 261 -38.61 -39.81 13.98
N LEU A 262 -38.33 -39.37 12.75
CA LEU A 262 -39.14 -39.72 11.57
C LEU A 262 -39.08 -41.22 11.26
N LYS A 263 -37.91 -41.85 11.40
CA LYS A 263 -37.76 -43.32 11.27
C LYS A 263 -38.56 -44.07 12.34
N LYS A 264 -38.53 -43.60 13.59
CA LYS A 264 -39.31 -44.18 14.67
C LYS A 264 -40.82 -44.03 14.43
N ARG A 265 -41.28 -42.82 14.06
CA ARG A 265 -42.68 -42.56 13.70
C ARG A 265 -43.14 -43.39 12.50
N ALA A 266 -42.27 -43.65 11.53
CA ALA A 266 -42.57 -44.53 10.40
C ALA A 266 -42.75 -46.00 10.82
N GLN A 267 -41.99 -46.47 11.83
CA GLN A 267 -42.13 -47.82 12.38
C GLN A 267 -43.42 -47.99 13.19
N ASP A 268 -43.82 -46.93 13.92
CA ASP A 268 -45.03 -46.93 14.75
C ASP A 268 -46.32 -46.69 13.93
N ALA A 269 -46.20 -46.22 12.69
CA ALA A 269 -47.34 -45.94 11.81
C ALA A 269 -47.99 -47.23 11.27
N GLN A 270 -49.29 -47.38 11.54
CA GLN A 270 -50.09 -48.51 11.05
C GLN A 270 -50.57 -48.34 9.60
N ASP A 271 -50.69 -47.10 9.13
CA ASP A 271 -51.05 -46.79 7.73
C ASP A 271 -49.81 -46.88 6.81
N GLY A 272 -49.90 -47.75 5.80
CA GLY A 272 -48.83 -47.96 4.83
C GLY A 272 -48.52 -46.73 3.96
N VAL A 273 -49.48 -45.82 3.74
CA VAL A 273 -49.23 -44.58 2.98
C VAL A 273 -48.46 -43.58 3.84
N ALA A 274 -48.88 -43.37 5.09
CA ALA A 274 -48.19 -42.51 6.05
C ALA A 274 -46.75 -42.98 6.31
N ARG A 275 -46.55 -44.30 6.48
CA ARG A 275 -45.23 -44.90 6.63
C ARG A 275 -44.29 -44.57 5.45
N ARG A 276 -44.76 -44.76 4.21
CA ARG A 276 -43.95 -44.46 3.01
C ARG A 276 -43.60 -42.97 2.89
N GLN A 277 -44.51 -42.07 3.30
CA GLN A 277 -44.21 -40.63 3.29
C GLN A 277 -43.16 -40.26 4.33
N LEU A 278 -43.25 -40.82 5.54
CA LEU A 278 -42.25 -40.62 6.60
C LEU A 278 -40.89 -41.22 6.22
N GLU A 279 -40.85 -42.39 5.59
CA GLU A 279 -39.61 -43.00 5.08
C GLU A 279 -38.97 -42.15 3.97
N ARG A 280 -39.76 -41.56 3.07
CA ARG A 280 -39.26 -40.62 2.05
C ARG A 280 -38.72 -39.34 2.67
N ALA A 281 -39.42 -38.78 3.66
CA ALA A 281 -38.95 -37.60 4.39
C ALA A 281 -37.63 -37.89 5.12
N ALA A 282 -37.51 -39.04 5.78
CA ALA A 282 -36.28 -39.48 6.43
C ALA A 282 -35.13 -39.72 5.42
N ALA A 283 -35.43 -40.22 4.22
CA ALA A 283 -34.43 -40.39 3.16
C ALA A 283 -33.93 -39.03 2.63
N SER A 284 -34.82 -38.08 2.38
CA SER A 284 -34.47 -36.71 1.97
C SER A 284 -33.57 -36.01 2.98
N LEU A 285 -33.89 -36.09 4.27
CA LEU A 285 -33.05 -35.53 5.33
C LEU A 285 -31.71 -36.28 5.48
N GLY A 286 -31.69 -37.58 5.18
CA GLY A 286 -30.44 -38.35 5.12
C GLY A 286 -29.50 -37.90 3.99
N GLU A 287 -30.04 -37.47 2.84
CA GLU A 287 -29.25 -36.88 1.77
C GLU A 287 -28.68 -35.52 2.18
N GLU A 288 -29.44 -34.70 2.92
CA GLU A 288 -28.95 -33.44 3.49
C GLU A 288 -27.81 -33.67 4.51
N LEU A 289 -27.91 -34.69 5.38
CA LEU A 289 -26.81 -35.06 6.27
C LEU A 289 -25.54 -35.45 5.50
N ASN A 290 -25.67 -36.27 4.45
CA ASN A 290 -24.54 -36.62 3.59
C ASN A 290 -23.93 -35.37 2.92
N HIS A 291 -24.74 -34.38 2.59
CA HIS A 291 -24.26 -33.11 2.06
C HIS A 291 -23.49 -32.30 3.12
N LEU A 292 -23.97 -32.25 4.36
CA LEU A 292 -23.26 -31.61 5.47
C LEU A 292 -21.92 -32.28 5.78
N ASP A 293 -21.87 -33.62 5.73
CA ASP A 293 -20.63 -34.38 5.86
C ASP A 293 -19.64 -34.09 4.72
N ALA A 294 -20.15 -33.86 3.50
CA ALA A 294 -19.29 -33.45 2.40
C ALA A 294 -18.72 -32.03 2.61
N LEU A 295 -19.52 -31.12 3.18
CA LEU A 295 -19.09 -29.76 3.51
C LEU A 295 -18.08 -29.74 4.68
N SER A 296 -18.25 -30.56 5.71
CA SER A 296 -17.29 -30.66 6.83
C SER A 296 -15.93 -31.16 6.35
N ARG A 297 -15.88 -32.20 5.51
CA ARG A 297 -14.64 -32.66 4.88
C ARG A 297 -14.00 -31.59 4.00
N ARG A 298 -14.80 -30.76 3.33
CA ARG A 298 -14.30 -29.63 2.54
C ARG A 298 -13.71 -28.54 3.43
N GLN A 299 -14.31 -28.27 4.58
CA GLN A 299 -13.78 -27.34 5.59
C GLN A 299 -12.41 -27.81 6.08
N GLU A 300 -12.27 -29.10 6.45
CA GLU A 300 -10.98 -29.68 6.88
C GLU A 300 -9.89 -29.54 5.80
N ARG A 301 -10.23 -29.77 4.53
CA ARG A 301 -9.29 -29.60 3.41
C ARG A 301 -8.83 -28.15 3.27
N LEU A 302 -9.74 -27.18 3.34
CA LEU A 302 -9.39 -25.76 3.27
C LEU A 302 -8.52 -25.33 4.44
N PHE A 303 -8.79 -25.85 5.63
CA PHE A 303 -7.96 -25.59 6.80
C PHE A 303 -6.53 -26.13 6.61
N ALA A 304 -6.39 -27.35 6.09
CA ALA A 304 -5.09 -27.93 5.75
C ALA A 304 -4.36 -27.13 4.65
N GLN A 305 -5.08 -26.69 3.61
CA GLN A 305 -4.53 -25.83 2.55
C GLN A 305 -4.05 -24.47 3.10
N LEU A 306 -4.80 -23.87 4.03
CA LEU A 306 -4.41 -22.63 4.69
C LEU A 306 -3.07 -22.82 5.44
N HIS A 307 -2.94 -23.91 6.21
CA HIS A 307 -1.68 -24.25 6.88
C HIS A 307 -0.52 -24.42 5.89
N ALA A 308 -0.75 -25.09 4.77
CA ALA A 308 0.26 -25.25 3.72
C ALA A 308 0.69 -23.89 3.14
N GLN A 309 -0.25 -22.97 2.88
CA GLN A 309 0.04 -21.63 2.38
C GLN A 309 0.82 -20.77 3.39
N VAL A 310 0.49 -20.86 4.68
CA VAL A 310 1.30 -20.20 5.72
C VAL A 310 2.71 -20.76 5.75
N ALA A 311 2.89 -22.08 5.61
CA ALA A 311 4.21 -22.70 5.54
C ALA A 311 5.00 -22.26 4.29
N LEU A 312 4.35 -22.01 3.16
CA LEU A 312 5.00 -21.44 1.97
C LEU A 312 5.50 -20.03 2.22
N LEU A 313 4.74 -19.18 2.93
CA LEU A 313 5.22 -17.85 3.33
C LEU A 313 6.42 -17.92 4.28
N GLU A 314 6.45 -18.91 5.18
CA GLU A 314 7.63 -19.15 6.03
C GLU A 314 8.84 -19.59 5.22
N ARG A 315 8.64 -20.52 4.28
CA ARG A 315 9.68 -20.97 3.37
C ARG A 315 10.20 -19.82 2.52
N ALA A 316 9.32 -18.96 2.03
CA ALA A 316 9.70 -17.76 1.29
C ALA A 316 10.57 -16.83 2.14
N ARG A 317 10.19 -16.58 3.39
CA ARG A 317 11.00 -15.81 4.35
C ARG A 317 12.39 -16.42 4.53
N VAL A 318 12.47 -17.74 4.72
CA VAL A 318 13.75 -18.45 4.86
C VAL A 318 14.60 -18.33 3.59
N CYS A 319 13.99 -18.38 2.40
CA CYS A 319 14.70 -18.15 1.13
C CYS A 319 15.30 -16.74 1.06
N PHE A 320 14.58 -15.70 1.52
CA PHE A 320 15.13 -14.34 1.58
C PHE A 320 16.31 -14.23 2.56
N ILE A 321 16.20 -14.85 3.73
CA ILE A 321 17.30 -14.88 4.72
C ILE A 321 18.52 -15.60 4.13
N GLY A 322 18.33 -16.75 3.49
CA GLY A 322 19.40 -17.53 2.86
C GLY A 322 20.08 -16.77 1.71
N ALA A 323 19.29 -16.08 0.88
CA ALA A 323 19.80 -15.26 -0.22
C ALA A 323 20.63 -14.05 0.26
N ARG A 324 20.33 -13.54 1.46
CA ARG A 324 21.11 -12.48 2.10
C ARG A 324 22.44 -12.98 2.67
N THR A 325 22.49 -14.23 3.15
CA THR A 325 23.70 -14.83 3.72
C THR A 325 24.67 -15.41 2.67
N ALA A 326 24.20 -15.67 1.45
CA ALA A 326 25.05 -16.13 0.37
C ALA A 326 26.00 -14.98 -0.11
N SER A 327 27.29 -15.14 0.15
CA SER A 327 28.39 -14.18 -0.10
C SER A 327 28.53 -13.74 -1.59
N PRO A 328 29.24 -12.63 -1.90
CA PRO A 328 29.00 -11.79 -3.08
C PRO A 328 29.54 -12.29 -4.43
N LEU A 329 29.93 -13.56 -4.60
CA LEU A 329 30.83 -13.94 -5.68
C LEU A 329 30.23 -14.37 -7.03
N ASP A 330 28.94 -14.69 -7.17
CA ASP A 330 28.41 -15.16 -8.46
C ASP A 330 27.20 -14.36 -8.98
N GLY A 331 27.37 -13.68 -10.11
CA GLY A 331 26.29 -13.05 -10.90
C GLY A 331 25.68 -11.79 -10.28
N GLY A 332 25.48 -10.74 -11.08
CA GLY A 332 24.92 -9.45 -10.65
C GLY A 332 23.60 -9.58 -9.87
N SER A 333 23.30 -8.59 -9.03
CA SER A 333 22.14 -8.59 -8.11
C SER A 333 20.83 -9.02 -8.79
N ASP A 334 20.64 -8.63 -10.05
CA ASP A 334 19.40 -8.84 -10.79
C ASP A 334 19.17 -10.30 -11.18
N ALA A 335 20.24 -11.05 -11.52
CA ALA A 335 20.13 -12.48 -11.85
C ALA A 335 19.75 -13.31 -10.61
N ARG A 336 20.28 -12.93 -9.44
CA ARG A 336 19.94 -13.58 -8.16
C ARG A 336 18.49 -13.31 -7.76
N VAL A 337 18.05 -12.06 -7.92
CA VAL A 337 16.67 -11.65 -7.65
C VAL A 337 15.68 -12.37 -8.56
N GLN A 338 16.03 -12.52 -9.85
CA GLN A 338 15.22 -13.28 -10.79
C GLN A 338 15.16 -14.76 -10.43
N ALA A 339 16.31 -15.40 -10.16
CA ALA A 339 16.36 -16.81 -9.75
C ALA A 339 15.60 -17.06 -8.44
N LEU A 340 15.57 -16.08 -7.53
CA LEU A 340 14.79 -16.17 -6.30
C LEU A 340 13.29 -16.01 -6.57
N ALA A 341 12.89 -15.09 -7.46
CA ALA A 341 11.50 -14.97 -7.89
C ALA A 341 11.01 -16.26 -8.58
N ASP A 342 11.84 -16.87 -9.43
CA ASP A 342 11.55 -18.13 -10.11
C ASP A 342 11.48 -19.32 -9.15
N LYS A 343 12.34 -19.35 -8.13
CA LYS A 343 12.24 -20.35 -7.06
C LYS A 343 10.96 -20.19 -6.26
N LEU A 344 10.58 -18.96 -5.90
CA LEU A 344 9.34 -18.71 -5.15
C LEU A 344 8.09 -19.01 -5.96
N SER A 345 8.10 -18.74 -7.27
CA SER A 345 6.98 -19.09 -8.16
C SER A 345 6.89 -20.60 -8.41
N ALA A 346 8.02 -21.32 -8.45
CA ALA A 346 8.02 -22.78 -8.53
C ALA A 346 7.41 -23.43 -7.27
N LEU A 347 7.68 -22.89 -6.08
CA LEU A 347 7.08 -23.38 -4.82
C LEU A 347 5.55 -23.26 -4.81
N ASP A 348 5.03 -22.22 -5.42
CA ASP A 348 3.59 -21.98 -5.57
C ASP A 348 2.93 -23.00 -6.53
N LEU A 349 3.63 -23.34 -7.63
CA LEU A 349 3.18 -24.33 -8.60
C LEU A 349 3.20 -25.76 -8.05
N GLU A 350 4.24 -26.14 -7.29
CA GLU A 350 4.33 -27.46 -6.64
C GLU A 350 3.19 -27.69 -5.64
N SER A 351 2.80 -26.65 -4.91
CA SER A 351 1.64 -26.69 -4.01
C SER A 351 0.31 -26.81 -4.74
N SER A 352 0.17 -26.15 -5.90
CA SER A 352 -1.07 -26.13 -6.67
C SER A 352 -1.27 -27.40 -7.50
N GLY A 353 -0.18 -28.06 -7.91
CA GLY A 353 -0.19 -29.24 -8.78
C GLY A 353 -0.57 -30.56 -8.09
N ALA A 354 -0.51 -30.63 -6.76
CA ALA A 354 -0.85 -31.84 -6.00
C ALA A 354 -2.35 -32.20 -6.03
N GLU A 355 -3.21 -31.32 -6.53
CA GLU A 355 -4.68 -31.46 -6.53
C GLU A 355 -5.31 -31.82 -7.89
N GLY A 356 -4.52 -31.99 -8.95
CA GLY A 356 -5.02 -32.17 -10.32
C GLY A 356 -5.29 -33.61 -10.79
N ALA A 357 -5.20 -34.64 -9.94
CA ALA A 357 -5.51 -36.00 -10.35
C ALA A 357 -7.01 -36.31 -10.14
N PRO A 358 -7.85 -36.34 -11.20
CA PRO A 358 -9.24 -36.78 -11.05
C PRO A 358 -9.25 -38.22 -10.55
N GLN A 359 -9.99 -38.44 -9.47
CA GLN A 359 -10.35 -39.74 -8.95
C GLN A 359 -11.11 -40.48 -10.06
N ALA A 360 -10.40 -41.30 -10.84
CA ALA A 360 -11.01 -42.17 -11.82
C ALA A 360 -11.96 -43.11 -11.07
N ALA A 361 -13.25 -42.93 -11.32
CA ALA A 361 -14.30 -43.80 -10.83
C ALA A 361 -13.92 -45.25 -11.14
N ARG A 362 -13.65 -46.04 -10.10
CA ARG A 362 -13.55 -47.50 -10.21
C ARG A 362 -14.92 -48.00 -10.68
N ALA A 363 -15.03 -48.32 -11.96
CA ALA A 363 -16.16 -49.07 -12.48
C ALA A 363 -16.22 -50.45 -11.79
N PRO A 364 -17.41 -50.96 -11.43
CA PRO A 364 -17.54 -52.27 -10.82
C PRO A 364 -17.20 -53.35 -11.85
N ALA A 365 -16.34 -54.29 -11.45
CA ALA A 365 -15.98 -55.45 -12.25
C ALA A 365 -17.23 -56.33 -12.48
N LEU A 366 -17.65 -56.43 -13.74
CA LEU A 366 -18.54 -57.49 -14.22
C LEU A 366 -17.82 -58.83 -14.06
N ARG A 367 -18.35 -59.70 -13.19
CA ARG A 367 -18.02 -61.12 -13.17
C ARG A 367 -18.71 -61.78 -14.36
N SER A 368 -17.92 -62.37 -15.27
CA SER A 368 -18.34 -63.45 -16.16
C SER A 368 -18.09 -64.78 -15.50
#